data_AF-A0AAV8ZNE1-F1
#
_entry.id   AF-A0AAV8ZNE1-F1
#
_cell.length_a   1.000
_cell.length_b   1.000
_cell.length_c   1.000
_cell.angle_alpha   90.00
_cell.angle_beta   90.00
_cell.angle_gamma   90.00
#
_symmetry.space_group_name_H-M   'P 1'
#
loop_
_entity.id
_entity.type
_entity.pdbx_description
1 polymer ?
#
loop_
_entity_poly.entity_id
_entity_poly.type
_entity_poly.pdbx_seq_one_letter_code
_entity_poly.pdbx_strand_id
1 'polypeptide(L)'
;MDTSDSEDLSDSNEETEPTPSTSKEDMEVEVSESEEWNSASTMFIEASSSFSVVVNPSVSKDQEHIDVVCANLRSALLVAEHNLSFNVIDHITKINKVNFKDSKVAESLQLSRTKCTMIIQNVLADVITNQTQVLGLKELDCDHGTAKGLYALLKQSLTEFNIEAKNVVGYCADNASVMMGSKESVKQYLLNSNPHLISNGCICHTIHLVAVSAAACLPEKLENLLQNISTYFS
;
A
#
# COMPACT_ATOMS: atom_id res chain seq x y z
N MET A 1 -67.29 -21.85 -15.71
CA MET A 1 -66.29 -22.92 -15.77
C MET A 1 -65.20 -22.47 -14.78
N ASP A 2 -65.35 -22.48 -13.45
CA ASP A 2 -65.93 -23.46 -12.51
C ASP A 2 -65.57 -24.88 -12.94
N THR A 3 -64.76 -25.66 -12.21
CA THR A 3 -64.78 -25.98 -10.77
C THR A 3 -63.42 -26.56 -10.32
N SER A 4 -62.97 -26.26 -9.09
CA SER A 4 -62.71 -27.20 -7.95
C SER A 4 -61.51 -28.15 -8.11
N ASP A 5 -60.62 -28.30 -7.12
CA ASP A 5 -60.81 -29.06 -5.87
C ASP A 5 -59.83 -28.52 -4.79
N SER A 6 -60.30 -27.90 -3.70
CA SER A 6 -60.65 -28.44 -2.35
C SER A 6 -59.44 -28.80 -1.47
N GLU A 7 -59.16 -27.98 -0.43
CA GLU A 7 -59.47 -28.20 1.02
C GLU A 7 -58.41 -29.11 1.68
N ASP A 8 -57.71 -28.74 2.76
CA ASP A 8 -58.31 -28.57 4.09
C ASP A 8 -57.35 -27.91 5.13
N LEU A 9 -57.98 -27.14 6.03
CA LEU A 9 -57.81 -27.07 7.51
C LEU A 9 -56.44 -26.67 8.12
N SER A 10 -56.30 -25.44 8.62
CA SER A 10 -56.61 -24.96 10.00
C SER A 10 -55.56 -25.33 11.05
N ASP A 11 -54.85 -24.35 11.60
CA ASP A 11 -55.12 -23.89 12.97
C ASP A 11 -54.27 -22.66 13.33
N SER A 12 -54.95 -21.68 13.90
CA SER A 12 -54.37 -20.54 14.60
C SER A 12 -53.63 -21.01 15.85
N ASN A 13 -52.43 -20.50 16.12
CA ASN A 13 -52.07 -20.04 17.46
C ASN A 13 -50.83 -19.14 17.46
N GLU A 14 -51.01 -18.07 18.21
CA GLU A 14 -50.11 -17.03 18.68
C GLU A 14 -48.90 -17.65 19.39
N GLU A 15 -47.69 -17.49 18.83
CA GLU A 15 -46.44 -17.81 19.53
C GLU A 15 -45.66 -16.53 19.83
N THR A 16 -45.66 -16.24 21.13
CA THR A 16 -44.84 -15.30 21.88
C THR A 16 -43.34 -15.48 21.63
N GLU A 17 -42.61 -14.37 21.49
CA GLU A 17 -41.14 -14.33 21.46
C GLU A 17 -40.52 -15.02 22.71
N PRO A 18 -39.57 -15.95 22.56
CA PRO A 18 -38.72 -16.39 23.66
C PRO A 18 -37.44 -15.53 23.71
N THR A 19 -37.21 -14.96 24.88
CA THR A 19 -35.94 -14.31 25.26
C THR A 19 -34.77 -15.30 25.16
N PRO A 20 -33.60 -14.94 24.59
CA PRO A 20 -32.46 -15.83 24.60
C PRO A 20 -31.72 -15.74 25.93
N SER A 21 -31.82 -16.81 26.71
CA SER A 21 -30.95 -17.14 27.84
C SER A 21 -29.51 -17.36 27.37
N THR A 22 -28.57 -16.80 28.10
CA THR A 22 -27.12 -16.98 27.98
C THR A 22 -26.68 -18.44 28.06
N SER A 23 -25.86 -18.89 27.11
CA SER A 23 -24.81 -19.88 27.36
C SER A 23 -23.56 -19.50 26.55
N LYS A 24 -22.42 -19.51 27.24
CA LYS A 24 -21.08 -19.24 26.71
C LYS A 24 -20.58 -20.51 26.03
N GLU A 25 -20.29 -20.43 24.74
CA GLU A 25 -19.38 -21.37 24.09
C GLU A 25 -18.23 -20.54 23.50
N ASP A 26 -17.03 -20.79 24.03
CA ASP A 26 -15.79 -20.19 23.61
C ASP A 26 -15.48 -20.64 22.17
N MET A 27 -15.69 -19.72 21.23
CA MET A 27 -15.27 -19.91 19.84
C MET A 27 -13.78 -19.57 19.74
N GLU A 28 -12.92 -20.56 20.01
CA GLU A 28 -11.51 -20.50 19.63
C GLU A 28 -11.43 -20.51 18.09
N VAL A 29 -11.37 -19.30 17.51
CA VAL A 29 -11.05 -19.13 16.10
C VAL A 29 -9.54 -19.29 15.97
N GLU A 30 -9.09 -20.47 15.56
CA GLU A 30 -7.73 -20.64 15.01
C GLU A 30 -7.66 -19.83 13.70
N VAL A 31 -7.13 -18.61 13.79
CA VAL A 31 -6.79 -17.80 12.62
C VAL A 31 -5.49 -18.35 12.05
N SER A 32 -5.57 -19.08 10.94
CA SER A 32 -4.38 -19.45 10.16
C SER A 32 -3.83 -18.18 9.50
N GLU A 33 -2.90 -17.49 10.17
CA GLU A 33 -2.21 -16.33 9.60
C GLU A 33 -1.32 -16.77 8.42
N SER A 34 -1.35 -16.02 7.32
CA SER A 34 -0.55 -16.33 6.13
C SER A 34 0.96 -16.25 6.43
N GLU A 35 1.76 -17.12 5.81
CA GLU A 35 3.23 -17.15 5.99
C GLU A 35 3.89 -15.78 5.71
N GLU A 36 3.33 -15.01 4.77
CA GLU A 36 3.78 -13.65 4.45
C GLU A 36 3.57 -12.67 5.61
N TRP A 37 2.44 -12.75 6.32
CA TRP A 37 2.15 -11.92 7.49
C TRP A 37 3.09 -12.23 8.65
N ASN A 38 3.38 -13.51 8.87
CA ASN A 38 4.33 -13.97 9.88
C ASN A 38 5.75 -13.44 9.58
N SER A 39 6.18 -13.48 8.32
CA SER A 39 7.48 -12.95 7.92
C SER A 39 7.57 -11.43 8.09
N ALA A 40 6.57 -10.67 7.64
CA ALA A 40 6.54 -9.22 7.76
C ALA A 40 6.51 -8.76 9.23
N SER A 41 5.71 -9.43 10.06
CA SER A 41 5.61 -9.15 11.50
C SER A 41 6.94 -9.40 12.22
N THR A 42 7.68 -10.45 11.82
CA THR A 42 9.00 -10.75 12.38
C THR A 42 10.01 -9.65 12.02
N MET A 43 10.03 -9.21 10.76
CA MET A 43 10.90 -8.12 10.30
C MET A 43 10.62 -6.79 11.03
N PHE A 44 9.35 -6.45 11.25
CA PHE A 44 8.97 -5.27 12.04
C PHE A 44 9.51 -5.34 13.48
N ILE A 45 9.36 -6.49 14.16
CA ILE A 45 9.84 -6.66 15.54
C ILE A 45 11.36 -6.50 15.60
N GLU A 46 12.10 -7.13 14.68
CA GLU A 46 13.55 -7.00 14.58
C GLU A 46 13.99 -5.54 14.33
N ALA A 47 13.38 -4.86 13.36
CA ALA A 47 13.66 -3.45 13.08
C ALA A 47 13.35 -2.56 14.29
N SER A 48 12.21 -2.79 14.96
CA SER A 48 11.79 -2.03 16.14
C SER A 48 12.68 -2.25 17.37
N SER A 49 13.30 -3.43 17.48
CA SER A 49 14.22 -3.77 18.58
C SER A 49 15.53 -2.97 18.49
N SER A 50 15.93 -2.60 17.27
CA SER A 50 17.17 -1.87 16.99
C SER A 50 17.16 -0.41 17.48
N PHE A 51 16.00 0.20 17.73
CA PHE A 51 15.92 1.58 18.24
C PHE A 51 16.54 1.78 19.62
N SER A 52 16.55 0.74 20.46
CA SER A 52 17.21 0.80 21.78
C SER A 52 18.74 0.96 21.67
N VAL A 53 19.33 0.64 20.51
CA VAL A 53 20.77 0.77 20.24
C VAL A 53 21.12 2.15 19.65
N VAL A 54 20.19 2.78 18.92
CA VAL A 54 20.40 4.10 18.27
C VAL A 54 20.39 5.26 19.27
N VAL A 55 19.66 5.11 20.38
CA VAL A 55 19.70 6.09 21.48
C VAL A 55 20.98 5.91 22.28
N ASN A 56 22.01 6.70 21.97
CA ASN A 56 23.28 6.72 22.71
C ASN A 56 23.01 6.92 24.22
N PRO A 57 23.36 5.95 25.11
CA PRO A 57 23.11 6.04 26.55
C PRO A 57 23.83 7.22 27.24
N SER A 58 24.76 7.86 26.53
CA SER A 58 25.58 8.97 26.98
C SER A 58 24.85 10.34 26.98
N VAL A 59 23.62 10.44 26.49
CA VAL A 59 22.91 11.74 26.31
C VAL A 59 21.78 12.00 27.34
N SER A 60 21.23 10.99 28.03
CA SER A 60 20.28 11.22 29.13
C SER A 60 20.45 10.22 30.28
N LYS A 61 20.53 10.72 31.51
CA LYS A 61 20.88 9.94 32.72
C LYS A 61 19.78 8.98 33.23
N ASP A 62 18.58 9.02 32.67
CA ASP A 62 17.43 8.23 33.16
C ASP A 62 16.93 7.22 32.12
N GLN A 63 16.97 5.93 32.47
CA GLN A 63 16.52 4.81 31.63
C GLN A 63 15.06 4.98 31.19
N GLU A 64 14.21 5.52 32.07
CA GLU A 64 12.79 5.76 31.81
C GLU A 64 12.56 6.72 30.63
N HIS A 65 13.42 7.74 30.49
CA HIS A 65 13.36 8.68 29.37
C HIS A 65 13.70 7.99 28.04
N ILE A 66 14.71 7.11 28.05
CA ILE A 66 15.11 6.33 26.87
C ILE A 66 13.96 5.41 26.43
N ASP A 67 13.27 4.77 27.38
CA ASP A 67 12.16 3.86 27.09
C ASP A 67 10.95 4.61 26.49
N VAL A 68 10.65 5.82 26.98
CA VAL A 68 9.62 6.70 26.39
C VAL A 68 9.98 7.12 24.97
N VAL A 69 11.25 7.48 24.72
CA VAL A 69 11.71 7.83 23.37
C VAL A 69 11.59 6.64 22.43
N CYS A 70 12.01 5.45 22.87
CA CYS A 70 11.88 4.21 22.09
C CYS A 70 10.41 3.88 21.79
N ALA A 71 9.51 4.03 22.77
CA ALA A 71 8.08 3.79 22.56
C ALA A 71 7.46 4.74 21.52
N ASN A 72 7.86 6.02 21.52
CA ASN A 72 7.44 6.98 20.50
C ASN A 72 7.97 6.61 19.10
N LEU A 73 9.25 6.22 19.00
CA LEU A 73 9.86 5.81 17.73
C LEU A 73 9.18 4.56 17.15
N ARG A 74 8.95 3.53 17.96
CA ARG A 74 8.27 2.29 17.54
C ARG A 74 6.83 2.55 17.08
N SER A 75 6.11 3.40 17.80
CA SER A 75 4.73 3.77 17.43
C SER A 75 4.69 4.57 16.13
N ALA A 76 5.68 5.44 15.89
CA ALA A 76 5.79 6.18 14.63
C ALA A 76 6.18 5.25 13.46
N LEU A 77 7.09 4.28 13.68
CA LEU A 77 7.42 3.27 12.69
C LEU A 77 6.19 2.45 12.28
N LEU A 78 5.38 2.00 13.26
CA LEU A 78 4.13 1.26 13.00
C LEU A 78 3.19 2.04 12.07
N VAL A 79 3.04 3.35 12.32
CA VAL A 79 2.19 4.21 11.47
C VAL A 79 2.73 4.29 10.05
N ALA A 80 4.05 4.42 9.90
CA ALA A 80 4.70 4.52 8.59
C ALA A 80 4.63 3.21 7.79
N GLU A 81 4.93 2.07 8.43
CA GLU A 81 5.02 0.77 7.76
C GLU A 81 3.67 0.25 7.28
N HIS A 82 2.64 0.40 8.10
CA HIS A 82 1.28 -0.08 7.76
C HIS A 82 0.42 1.01 7.09
N ASN A 83 1.01 2.14 6.70
CA ASN A 83 0.32 3.28 6.09
C ASN A 83 -0.94 3.69 6.88
N LEU A 84 -0.84 3.69 8.21
CA LEU A 84 -1.96 4.05 9.08
C LEU A 84 -2.18 5.56 9.05
N SER A 85 -3.44 5.98 9.18
CA SER A 85 -3.74 7.39 9.32
C SER A 85 -3.07 7.95 10.57
N PHE A 86 -2.36 9.07 10.43
CA PHE A 86 -1.76 9.77 11.57
C PHE A 86 -2.77 10.20 12.64
N ASN A 87 -4.07 10.23 12.33
CA ASN A 87 -5.10 10.50 13.34
C ASN A 87 -5.28 9.32 14.31
N VAL A 88 -4.94 8.10 13.88
CA VAL A 88 -5.03 6.88 14.68
C VAL A 88 -4.02 6.93 15.84
N ILE A 89 -2.86 7.59 15.66
CA ILE A 89 -1.82 7.66 16.70
C ILE A 89 -2.28 8.40 17.96
N ASP A 90 -3.14 9.41 17.79
CA ASP A 90 -3.72 10.16 18.91
C ASP A 90 -4.62 9.25 19.75
N HIS A 91 -5.35 8.34 19.10
CA HIS A 91 -6.19 7.36 19.77
C HIS A 91 -5.36 6.24 20.40
N ILE A 92 -4.37 5.69 19.70
CA ILE A 92 -3.45 4.67 20.23
C ILE A 92 -2.76 5.18 21.50
N THR A 93 -2.27 6.41 21.50
CA THR A 93 -1.61 7.01 22.67
C THR A 93 -2.56 7.14 23.86
N LYS A 94 -3.83 7.53 23.62
CA LYS A 94 -4.85 7.60 24.68
C LYS A 94 -5.21 6.21 25.21
N ILE A 95 -5.37 5.22 24.33
CA ILE A 95 -5.70 3.84 24.70
C ILE A 95 -4.57 3.24 25.54
N ASN A 96 -3.32 3.44 25.16
CA ASN A 96 -2.17 2.94 25.92
C ASN A 96 -2.15 3.48 27.37
N LYS A 97 -2.51 4.75 27.58
CA LYS A 97 -2.61 5.34 28.94
C LYS A 97 -3.73 4.70 29.78
N VAL A 98 -4.83 4.32 29.15
CA VAL A 98 -5.96 3.69 29.84
C VAL A 98 -5.67 2.22 30.16
N ASN A 99 -4.99 1.52 29.25
CA ASN A 99 -4.68 0.10 29.39
C ASN A 99 -3.54 -0.15 30.38
N PHE A 100 -2.51 0.70 30.39
CA PHE A 100 -1.28 0.50 31.17
C PHE A 100 -1.11 1.58 32.24
N LYS A 101 -1.98 1.56 33.25
CA LYS A 101 -2.02 2.59 34.32
C LYS A 101 -0.85 2.53 35.29
N ASP A 102 -0.21 1.38 35.39
CA ASP A 102 0.97 1.10 36.20
C ASP A 102 2.29 1.47 35.49
N SER A 103 2.23 1.66 34.17
CA SER A 103 3.39 2.01 33.35
C SER A 103 3.59 3.52 33.27
N LYS A 104 4.65 4.00 33.92
CA LYS A 104 5.08 5.40 33.79
C LYS A 104 5.44 5.78 32.36
N VAL A 105 5.89 4.81 31.55
CA VAL A 105 6.21 5.00 30.13
C VAL A 105 4.94 5.29 29.34
N ALA A 106 3.86 4.55 29.59
CA ALA A 106 2.58 4.77 28.93
C ALA A 106 1.98 6.13 29.34
N GLU A 107 2.04 6.47 30.63
CA GLU A 107 1.59 7.77 31.14
C GLU A 107 2.34 8.94 30.49
N SER A 108 3.67 8.81 30.38
CA SER A 108 4.57 9.80 29.77
C SER A 108 4.57 9.78 28.23
N LEU A 109 3.88 8.83 27.60
CA LEU A 109 3.79 8.75 26.14
C LEU A 109 3.04 9.98 25.62
N GLN A 110 3.73 10.78 24.82
CA GLN A 110 3.18 11.97 24.19
C GLN A 110 3.55 11.92 22.71
N LEU A 111 2.78 11.12 21.97
CA LEU A 111 2.83 11.04 20.52
C LEU A 111 1.51 11.57 19.97
N SER A 112 1.59 12.64 19.20
CA SER A 112 0.45 13.19 18.47
C SER A 112 0.78 13.28 16.99
N ARG A 113 -0.24 13.52 16.16
CA ARG A 113 -0.10 13.69 14.70
C ARG A 113 1.16 14.45 14.29
N THR A 114 1.33 15.68 14.77
CA THR A 114 2.44 16.57 14.37
C THR A 114 3.80 16.01 14.77
N LYS A 115 3.92 15.49 15.99
CA LYS A 115 5.19 14.93 16.49
C LYS A 115 5.54 13.63 15.78
N CYS A 116 4.54 12.78 15.51
CA CYS A 116 4.69 11.56 14.73
C CYS A 116 5.22 11.87 13.32
N THR A 117 4.61 12.84 12.63
CA THR A 117 5.10 13.29 11.30
C THR A 117 6.54 13.80 11.36
N MET A 118 6.89 14.63 12.35
CA MET A 118 8.25 15.15 12.49
C MET A 118 9.28 14.05 12.79
N ILE A 119 8.93 13.05 13.59
CA ILE A 119 9.79 11.90 13.87
C ILE A 119 9.99 11.08 12.58
N ILE A 120 8.92 10.83 11.84
CA ILE A 120 9.00 10.08 10.58
C ILE A 120 9.90 10.82 9.58
N GLN A 121 9.70 12.13 9.40
CA GLN A 121 10.42 12.92 8.40
C GLN A 121 11.88 13.22 8.77
N ASN A 122 12.18 13.51 10.03
CA ASN A 122 13.51 14.03 10.42
C ASN A 122 14.37 13.01 11.17
N VAL A 123 13.84 11.83 11.50
CA VAL A 123 14.56 10.79 12.25
C VAL A 123 14.47 9.47 11.51
N LEU A 124 13.26 8.98 11.25
CA LEU A 124 13.08 7.68 10.63
C LEU A 124 13.41 7.69 9.13
N ALA A 125 13.15 8.78 8.40
CA ALA A 125 13.45 8.86 6.96
C ALA A 125 14.95 8.73 6.64
N ASP A 126 15.81 9.19 7.56
CA ASP A 126 17.27 9.06 7.40
C ASP A 126 17.76 7.64 7.66
N VAL A 127 17.02 6.86 8.45
CA VAL A 127 17.38 5.48 8.85
C VAL A 127 16.70 4.44 7.94
N ILE A 128 15.47 4.70 7.53
CA ILE A 128 14.66 3.84 6.66
C ILE A 128 14.90 4.30 5.22
N THR A 129 15.99 3.81 4.65
CA THR A 129 16.51 4.12 3.31
C THR A 129 15.66 3.57 2.15
N ASN A 130 14.34 3.58 2.25
CA ASN A 130 13.47 3.38 1.08
C ASN A 130 13.17 4.75 0.47
N GLN A 131 14.21 5.36 -0.11
CA GLN A 131 14.08 6.63 -0.82
C GLN A 131 13.48 6.38 -2.21
N THR A 132 12.24 6.81 -2.41
CA THR A 132 11.68 6.98 -3.76
C THR A 132 12.12 8.35 -4.27
N GLN A 133 12.99 8.38 -5.27
CA GLN A 133 13.42 9.61 -5.92
C GLN A 133 13.28 9.50 -7.43
N VAL A 134 12.93 10.61 -8.08
CA VAL A 134 13.05 10.73 -9.52
C VAL A 134 14.52 10.91 -9.85
N LEU A 135 15.12 9.91 -10.51
CA LEU A 135 16.54 9.94 -10.87
C LEU A 135 16.83 11.02 -11.92
N GLY A 136 15.98 11.14 -12.94
CA GLY A 136 16.13 12.19 -13.92
C GLY A 136 15.10 12.10 -15.05
N LEU A 137 15.06 13.16 -15.84
CA LEU A 137 14.35 13.24 -17.11
C LEU A 137 15.42 13.39 -18.19
N LYS A 138 15.50 12.42 -19.10
CA LYS A 138 16.40 12.51 -20.25
C LYS A 138 15.60 12.88 -21.49
N GLU A 139 16.06 13.91 -22.16
CA GLU A 139 15.57 14.26 -23.49
C GLU A 139 15.93 13.13 -24.47
N LEU A 140 15.01 12.85 -25.38
CA LEU A 140 15.14 11.80 -26.37
C LEU A 140 15.15 12.43 -27.76
N ASP A 141 16.23 12.21 -28.51
CA ASP A 141 16.27 12.59 -29.91
C ASP A 141 15.38 11.64 -30.73
N CYS A 142 14.88 12.14 -31.86
CA CYS A 142 13.98 11.42 -32.78
C CYS A 142 14.52 10.04 -33.20
N ASP A 143 15.85 9.91 -33.30
CA ASP A 143 16.53 8.68 -33.75
C ASP A 143 16.62 7.59 -32.66
N HIS A 144 16.33 7.95 -31.41
CA HIS A 144 16.42 7.03 -30.25
C HIS A 144 15.07 6.43 -29.83
N GLY A 145 13.98 6.71 -30.55
CA GLY A 145 12.63 6.16 -30.30
C GLY A 145 12.47 4.64 -30.51
N THR A 146 13.58 3.92 -30.68
CA THR A 146 13.60 2.46 -30.81
C THR A 146 13.84 1.81 -29.44
N ALA A 147 13.40 0.55 -29.27
CA ALA A 147 13.63 -0.20 -28.04
C ALA A 147 15.12 -0.24 -27.63
N LYS A 148 16.03 -0.37 -28.60
CA LYS A 148 17.48 -0.37 -28.36
C LYS A 148 18.00 1.00 -27.93
N GLY A 149 17.54 2.08 -28.56
CA GLY A 149 17.92 3.45 -28.20
C GLY A 149 17.46 3.79 -26.78
N LEU A 150 16.20 3.50 -26.46
CA LEU A 150 15.62 3.67 -25.13
C LEU A 150 16.38 2.88 -24.06
N TYR A 151 16.68 1.61 -24.32
CA TYR A 151 17.45 0.78 -23.38
C TYR A 151 18.88 1.29 -23.19
N ALA A 152 19.54 1.78 -24.25
CA ALA A 152 20.88 2.35 -24.15
C ALA A 152 20.91 3.60 -23.25
N LEU A 153 19.93 4.51 -23.44
CA LEU A 153 19.78 5.69 -22.60
C LEU A 153 19.45 5.33 -21.14
N LEU A 154 18.55 4.36 -20.93
CA LEU A 154 18.23 3.86 -19.60
C LEU A 154 19.47 3.29 -18.92
N LYS A 155 20.25 2.45 -19.61
CA LYS A 155 21.49 1.87 -19.08
C LYS A 155 22.53 2.93 -18.74
N GLN A 156 22.66 3.96 -19.58
CA GLN A 156 23.52 5.10 -19.31
C GLN A 156 23.08 5.83 -18.02
N SER A 157 21.77 6.11 -17.88
CA SER A 157 21.24 6.74 -16.67
C SER A 157 21.51 5.89 -15.42
N LEU A 158 21.25 4.58 -15.48
CA LEU A 158 21.54 3.69 -14.35
C LEU A 158 23.03 3.75 -13.96
N THR A 159 23.93 3.79 -14.95
CA THR A 159 25.38 3.88 -14.71
C THR A 159 25.78 5.22 -14.09
N GLU A 160 25.18 6.34 -14.52
CA GLU A 160 25.40 7.67 -13.94
C GLU A 160 25.04 7.73 -12.46
N PHE A 161 23.99 7.01 -12.04
CA PHE A 161 23.60 6.87 -10.63
C PHE A 161 24.28 5.70 -9.91
N ASN A 162 25.27 5.05 -10.54
CA ASN A 162 26.00 3.91 -9.98
C ASN A 162 25.08 2.72 -9.61
N ILE A 163 24.00 2.52 -10.37
CA ILE A 163 23.05 1.42 -10.22
C ILE A 163 23.34 0.36 -11.27
N GLU A 164 23.68 -0.84 -10.83
CA GLU A 164 23.86 -1.97 -11.74
C GLU A 164 22.49 -2.55 -12.18
N ALA A 165 22.35 -2.89 -13.46
CA ALA A 165 21.11 -3.45 -14.01
C ALA A 165 20.66 -4.74 -13.31
N LYS A 166 21.59 -5.53 -12.75
CA LYS A 166 21.30 -6.75 -11.96
C LYS A 166 20.58 -6.46 -10.64
N ASN A 167 20.71 -5.24 -10.11
CA ASN A 167 20.08 -4.81 -8.86
C ASN A 167 18.66 -4.27 -9.10
N VAL A 168 18.25 -4.12 -10.35
CA VAL A 168 16.89 -3.70 -10.70
C VAL A 168 15.96 -4.90 -10.54
N VAL A 169 15.09 -4.86 -9.53
CA VAL A 169 14.14 -5.94 -9.20
C VAL A 169 12.85 -5.82 -10.02
N GLY A 170 12.41 -4.59 -10.30
CA GLY A 170 11.14 -4.31 -10.94
C GLY A 170 11.25 -3.31 -12.09
N TYR A 171 10.48 -3.55 -13.16
CA TYR A 171 10.31 -2.63 -14.28
C TYR A 171 8.82 -2.40 -14.57
N CYS A 172 8.42 -1.13 -14.69
CA CYS A 172 7.07 -0.74 -15.05
C CYS A 172 7.10 0.35 -16.12
N ALA A 173 6.36 0.16 -17.20
CA ALA A 173 6.28 1.10 -18.31
C ALA A 173 4.91 1.03 -19.00
N ASP A 174 4.65 1.96 -19.91
CA ASP A 174 3.47 1.88 -20.77
C ASP A 174 3.48 0.57 -21.59
N ASN A 175 2.31 0.11 -22.03
CA ASN A 175 2.20 -1.17 -22.71
C ASN A 175 2.58 -1.07 -24.21
N ALA A 176 3.29 -0.01 -24.60
CA ALA A 176 3.77 0.17 -25.96
C ALA A 176 4.70 -0.98 -26.35
N SER A 177 4.64 -1.39 -27.63
CA SER A 177 5.43 -2.54 -28.11
C SER A 177 6.94 -2.35 -27.92
N VAL A 178 7.44 -1.11 -28.02
CA VAL A 178 8.86 -0.78 -27.82
C VAL A 178 9.31 -0.90 -26.36
N MET A 179 8.40 -0.75 -25.40
CA MET A 179 8.70 -0.85 -23.97
C MET A 179 8.45 -2.26 -23.43
N MET A 180 7.30 -2.84 -23.76
CA MET A 180 6.79 -4.07 -23.14
C MET A 180 6.63 -5.27 -24.09
N GLY A 181 6.93 -5.11 -25.38
CA GLY A 181 6.79 -6.17 -26.39
C GLY A 181 7.59 -7.44 -26.10
N SER A 182 7.23 -8.55 -26.74
CA SER A 182 7.84 -9.87 -26.50
C SER A 182 9.06 -10.18 -27.38
N LYS A 183 9.39 -9.32 -28.35
CA LYS A 183 10.51 -9.51 -29.28
C LYS A 183 11.63 -8.52 -28.99
N GLU A 184 11.53 -7.33 -29.56
CA GLU A 184 12.52 -6.27 -29.38
C GLU A 184 11.87 -5.14 -28.57
N SER A 185 12.15 -5.14 -27.27
CA SER A 185 11.60 -4.17 -26.32
C SER A 185 12.59 -3.87 -25.19
N VAL A 186 12.43 -2.73 -24.52
CA VAL A 186 13.23 -2.38 -23.33
C VAL A 186 13.13 -3.46 -22.26
N LYS A 187 11.92 -4.00 -22.03
CA LYS A 187 11.69 -5.16 -21.15
C LYS A 187 12.59 -6.34 -21.52
N GLN A 188 12.65 -6.71 -22.80
CA GLN A 188 13.42 -7.88 -23.22
C GLN A 188 14.93 -7.67 -23.01
N TYR A 189 15.44 -6.46 -23.27
CA TYR A 189 16.83 -6.11 -23.00
C TYR A 189 17.17 -6.12 -21.50
N LEU A 190 16.25 -5.66 -20.64
CA LEU A 190 16.42 -5.74 -19.20
C LEU A 190 16.38 -7.19 -18.68
N LEU A 191 15.45 -8.01 -19.18
CA LEU A 191 15.36 -9.45 -18.83
C LEU A 191 16.62 -10.22 -19.24
N ASN A 192 17.20 -9.90 -20.39
CA ASN A 192 18.48 -10.49 -20.81
C ASN A 192 19.64 -10.12 -19.87
N SER A 193 19.55 -8.98 -19.18
CA SER A 193 20.54 -8.51 -18.22
C SER A 193 20.29 -9.02 -16.80
N ASN A 194 19.01 -9.20 -16.44
CA ASN A 194 18.57 -9.73 -15.15
C ASN A 194 17.35 -10.68 -15.36
N PRO A 195 17.56 -12.01 -15.35
CA PRO A 195 16.48 -12.98 -15.51
C PRO A 195 15.44 -12.98 -14.38
N HIS A 196 15.77 -12.41 -13.21
CA HIS A 196 14.87 -12.34 -12.04
C HIS A 196 14.01 -11.06 -12.02
N LEU A 197 14.10 -10.22 -13.06
CA LEU A 197 13.34 -8.99 -13.15
C LEU A 197 11.84 -9.24 -13.25
N ILE A 198 11.06 -8.57 -12.39
CA ILE A 198 9.60 -8.55 -12.47
C ILE A 198 9.19 -7.37 -13.35
N SER A 199 8.53 -7.64 -14.48
CA SER A 199 8.04 -6.60 -15.39
C SER A 199 6.52 -6.50 -15.37
N ASN A 200 5.98 -5.31 -15.11
CA ASN A 200 4.54 -5.04 -15.14
C ASN A 200 4.21 -3.91 -16.13
N GLY A 201 3.06 -3.99 -16.79
CA GLY A 201 2.56 -2.91 -17.65
C GLY A 201 1.92 -1.78 -16.83
N CYS A 202 1.75 -0.60 -17.43
CA CYS A 202 1.08 0.50 -16.74
C CYS A 202 -0.39 0.16 -16.49
N ILE A 203 -0.77 0.16 -15.22
CA ILE A 203 -2.16 0.04 -14.78
C ILE A 203 -2.98 1.19 -15.38
N CYS A 204 -2.39 2.39 -15.45
CA CYS A 204 -3.00 3.58 -16.07
C CYS A 204 -3.44 3.33 -17.52
N HIS A 205 -2.55 2.75 -18.32
CA HIS A 205 -2.80 2.49 -19.73
C HIS A 205 -3.83 1.37 -19.89
N THR A 206 -3.78 0.35 -19.03
CA THR A 206 -4.75 -0.74 -19.02
C THR A 206 -6.16 -0.22 -18.72
N ILE A 207 -6.32 0.64 -17.71
CA ILE A 207 -7.60 1.29 -17.39
C ILE A 207 -8.08 2.14 -18.56
N HIS A 208 -7.19 2.92 -19.18
CA HIS A 208 -7.53 3.73 -20.35
C HIS A 208 -8.04 2.87 -21.52
N LEU A 209 -7.37 1.74 -21.83
CA LEU A 209 -7.81 0.82 -22.88
C LEU A 209 -9.20 0.22 -22.59
N VAL A 210 -9.48 -0.13 -21.33
CA VAL A 210 -10.81 -0.59 -20.91
C VAL A 210 -11.85 0.52 -21.13
N ALA A 211 -11.55 1.75 -20.72
CA ALA A 211 -12.46 2.88 -20.90
C ALA A 211 -12.72 3.18 -22.38
N VAL A 212 -11.69 3.16 -23.23
CA VAL A 212 -11.82 3.34 -24.69
C VAL A 212 -12.66 2.23 -25.31
N SER A 213 -12.43 0.97 -24.91
CA SER A 213 -13.21 -0.17 -25.41
C SER A 213 -14.68 -0.09 -24.98
N ALA A 214 -14.94 0.34 -23.73
CA ALA A 214 -16.30 0.56 -23.24
C ALA A 214 -16.99 1.73 -23.96
N ALA A 215 -16.24 2.81 -24.25
CA ALA A 215 -16.75 3.95 -25.01
C ALA A 215 -17.11 3.55 -26.45
N ALA A 216 -16.36 2.65 -27.08
CA ALA A 216 -16.67 2.13 -28.41
C ALA A 216 -17.98 1.32 -28.47
N CYS A 217 -18.51 0.85 -27.34
CA CYS A 217 -19.83 0.23 -27.26
C CYS A 217 -20.97 1.25 -27.15
N LEU A 218 -20.69 2.54 -26.96
CA LEU A 218 -21.71 3.57 -26.91
C LEU A 218 -22.26 3.85 -28.32
N PRO A 219 -23.54 4.21 -28.44
CA PRO A 219 -24.09 4.68 -29.71
C PRO A 219 -23.35 5.92 -30.22
N GLU A 220 -22.98 5.90 -31.50
CA GLU A 220 -22.27 6.99 -32.20
C GLU A 220 -22.95 8.37 -32.05
N LYS A 221 -24.28 8.39 -31.88
CA LYS A 221 -25.05 9.63 -31.63
C LYS A 221 -24.67 10.31 -30.30
N LEU A 222 -24.38 9.55 -29.26
CA LEU A 222 -24.01 10.09 -27.95
C LEU A 222 -22.58 10.63 -27.95
N GLU A 223 -21.65 9.93 -28.61
CA GLU A 223 -20.27 10.38 -28.74
C GLU A 223 -20.20 11.70 -29.52
N ASN A 224 -20.87 11.77 -30.68
CA ASN A 224 -20.98 13.00 -31.47
C ASN A 224 -21.66 14.14 -30.69
N LEU A 225 -22.70 13.85 -29.90
CA LEU A 225 -23.36 14.85 -29.07
C LEU A 225 -22.41 15.45 -28.03
N LEU A 226 -21.67 14.59 -27.32
CA LEU A 226 -20.70 15.02 -26.30
C LEU A 226 -19.59 15.87 -26.93
N GLN A 227 -19.09 15.46 -28.09
CA GLN A 227 -18.03 16.17 -28.82
C GLN A 227 -18.51 17.53 -29.35
N ASN A 228 -19.76 17.60 -29.83
CA ASN A 228 -20.40 18.84 -30.26
C ASN A 228 -20.64 19.80 -29.09
N ILE A 229 -21.11 19.30 -27.94
CA ILE A 229 -21.27 20.12 -26.72
C ILE A 229 -19.91 20.66 -26.28
N SER A 230 -18.90 19.81 -26.20
CA SER A 230 -17.55 20.24 -25.81
C SER A 230 -16.98 21.29 -26.76
N THR A 231 -17.18 21.12 -28.06
CA THR A 231 -16.72 22.07 -29.10
C THR A 231 -17.49 23.39 -29.03
N TYR A 232 -18.79 23.36 -28.69
CA TYR A 232 -19.60 24.56 -28.54
C TYR A 232 -19.17 25.43 -27.34
N PHE A 233 -18.69 24.80 -26.26
CA PHE A 233 -18.22 25.49 -25.05
C PHE A 233 -16.71 25.79 -25.01
N SER A 234 -15.94 25.32 -26.00
CA SER A 234 -14.50 25.63 -26.16
C SER A 234 -14.31 26.87 -27.02
#